data_AF-A0A1V9ZX31-F1
#
_entry.id   AF-A0A1V9ZX31-F1
#
_cell.length_a   1.000
_cell.length_b   1.000
_cell.length_c   1.000
_cell.angle_alpha   90.00
_cell.angle_beta   90.00
_cell.angle_gamma   90.00
#
_symmetry.space_group_name_H-M   'P 1'
#
loop_
_entity.id
_entity.type
_entity.pdbx_description
1 polymer ?
#
loop_
_entity_poly.entity_id
_entity_poly.type
_entity_poly.pdbx_seq_one_letter_code
_entity_poly.pdbx_strand_id
1 'polypeptide(L)'
;MHAPVLYVYVALRSYFAWIWLRFCRWVQQPRRAILPVSEYRHKIVIIGDGFAAGYGDYITMDTPGGLAKYLKSAMAKDNNIRHNWQIINRGIMGTDSSQWTPMADTKLFNDVFGQKEYRDADIVLVILGSMDAKRSPPIEPSETLRNLKSICDALTKKGKRVALGTLCHCDEAKQNDVHGTTNKLIRDYCTEDIKKLLKMQ
;
A
#
# COMPACT_ATOMS: atom_id res chain seq x y z
N MET A 1 33.80 17.79 9.00
CA MET A 1 32.66 18.75 9.04
C MET A 1 31.64 18.56 7.90
N HIS A 2 31.52 17.38 7.27
CA HIS A 2 30.61 17.17 6.13
C HIS A 2 29.29 16.45 6.50
N ALA A 3 29.26 15.74 7.63
CA ALA A 3 28.08 15.01 8.09
C ALA A 3 26.82 15.89 8.34
N PRO A 4 26.90 17.06 9.00
CA PRO A 4 25.69 17.85 9.25
C PRO A 4 25.15 18.49 7.95
N VAL A 5 26.04 18.91 7.04
CA VAL A 5 25.65 19.47 5.74
C VAL A 5 24.98 18.41 4.87
N LEU A 6 25.54 17.21 4.83
CA LEU A 6 24.94 16.07 4.12
C LEU A 6 23.58 15.70 4.71
N TYR A 7 23.46 15.67 6.04
CA TYR A 7 22.20 15.38 6.71
C TYR A 7 21.12 16.41 6.36
N VAL A 8 21.43 17.71 6.44
CA VAL A 8 20.50 18.79 6.07
C VAL A 8 20.11 18.69 4.60
N TYR A 9 21.05 18.43 3.70
CA TYR A 9 20.76 18.25 2.28
C TYR A 9 19.81 17.06 2.04
N VAL A 10 20.07 15.90 2.65
CA VAL A 10 19.23 14.70 2.52
C VAL A 10 17.83 14.96 3.10
N ALA A 11 17.74 15.65 4.24
CA ALA A 11 16.48 16.01 4.86
C ALA A 11 15.63 16.94 3.97
N LEU A 12 16.25 18.00 3.43
CA LEU A 12 15.58 18.93 2.51
C LEU A 12 15.14 18.23 1.22
N ARG A 13 16.04 17.44 0.60
CA ARG A 13 15.71 16.66 -0.61
C ARG A 13 14.54 15.70 -0.36
N SER A 14 14.55 15.02 0.78
CA SER A 14 13.47 14.10 1.19
C SER A 14 12.14 14.82 1.36
N TYR A 15 12.17 16.00 1.99
CA TYR A 15 11.00 16.83 2.19
C TYR A 15 10.43 17.35 0.86
N PHE A 16 11.28 17.85 -0.05
CA PHE A 16 10.85 18.28 -1.38
C PHE A 16 10.30 17.10 -2.20
N ALA A 17 10.93 15.93 -2.14
CA ALA A 17 10.44 14.73 -2.82
C ALA A 17 9.05 14.32 -2.30
N TRP A 18 8.83 14.41 -0.99
CA TRP A 18 7.52 14.14 -0.39
C TRP A 18 6.45 15.16 -0.82
N ILE A 19 6.77 16.46 -0.81
CA ILE A 19 5.87 17.50 -1.32
C ILE A 19 5.55 17.26 -2.80
N TRP A 20 6.56 16.95 -3.61
CA TRP A 20 6.41 16.66 -5.03
C TRP A 20 5.47 15.48 -5.27
N LEU A 21 5.66 14.38 -4.51
CA LEU A 21 4.80 13.21 -4.58
C LEU A 21 3.35 13.54 -4.21
N ARG A 22 3.14 14.36 -3.17
CA ARG A 22 1.79 14.83 -2.81
C ARG A 22 1.18 15.71 -3.89
N PHE A 23 1.96 16.61 -4.48
CA PHE A 23 1.51 17.49 -5.54
C PHE A 23 1.12 16.69 -6.79
N CYS A 24 2.00 15.82 -7.30
CA CYS A 24 1.69 14.97 -8.45
C CYS A 24 0.43 14.13 -8.20
N ARG A 25 0.27 13.57 -7.00
CA ARG A 25 -0.93 12.80 -6.67
C ARG A 25 -2.20 13.66 -6.66
N TRP A 26 -2.13 14.88 -6.12
CA TRP A 26 -3.25 15.81 -6.12
C TRP A 26 -3.69 16.20 -7.53
N VAL A 27 -2.72 16.37 -8.45
CA VAL A 27 -2.98 16.66 -9.87
C VAL A 27 -3.54 15.44 -10.62
N GLN A 28 -2.99 14.24 -10.39
CA GLN A 28 -3.34 13.03 -11.15
C GLN A 28 -4.60 12.33 -10.68
N GLN A 29 -4.84 12.30 -9.37
CA GLN A 29 -5.95 11.58 -8.75
C GLN A 29 -6.81 12.52 -7.88
N PRO A 30 -7.29 13.66 -8.42
CA PRO A 30 -8.23 14.48 -7.69
C PRO A 30 -9.50 13.67 -7.45
N ARG A 31 -10.13 13.86 -6.27
CA ARG A 31 -11.32 13.08 -5.88
C ARG A 31 -12.42 13.12 -6.95
N ARG A 32 -12.55 14.26 -7.66
CA ARG A 32 -13.53 14.46 -8.73
C ARG A 32 -13.26 13.62 -10.00
N ALA A 33 -12.03 13.19 -10.23
CA ALA A 33 -11.68 12.33 -11.36
C ALA A 33 -11.84 10.83 -11.05
N ILE A 34 -12.21 10.49 -9.81
CA ILE A 34 -12.52 9.11 -9.44
C ILE A 34 -13.94 8.83 -9.86
N LEU A 35 -14.09 7.91 -10.82
CA LEU A 35 -15.38 7.57 -11.39
C LEU A 35 -15.98 6.41 -10.58
N PRO A 36 -17.33 6.32 -10.51
CA PRO A 36 -17.97 5.16 -9.88
C PRO A 36 -17.67 3.88 -10.67
N VAL A 37 -17.68 2.74 -9.97
CA VAL A 37 -17.63 1.41 -10.61
C VAL A 37 -18.86 1.23 -11.50
N SER A 38 -18.65 0.59 -12.66
CA SER A 38 -19.69 0.20 -13.61
C SER A 38 -19.33 -1.16 -14.20
N GLU A 39 -20.21 -1.77 -14.97
CA GLU A 39 -19.99 -3.10 -15.57
C GLU A 39 -18.67 -3.20 -16.37
N TYR A 40 -18.25 -2.09 -17.01
CA TYR A 40 -17.02 -2.03 -17.81
C TYR A 40 -15.87 -1.28 -17.11
N ARG A 41 -16.08 -0.79 -15.88
CA ARG A 41 -15.08 -0.03 -15.13
C ARG A 41 -14.95 -0.51 -13.70
N HIS A 42 -13.77 -1.01 -13.37
CA HIS A 42 -13.46 -1.54 -12.05
C HIS A 42 -12.39 -0.71 -11.34
N LYS A 43 -12.33 -0.84 -10.02
CA LYS A 43 -11.40 -0.08 -9.19
C LYS A 43 -10.51 -0.94 -8.34
N ILE A 44 -9.21 -0.61 -8.36
CA ILE A 44 -8.20 -1.18 -7.47
C ILE A 44 -7.71 -0.06 -6.56
N VAL A 45 -7.83 -0.25 -5.25
CA VAL A 45 -7.27 0.68 -4.27
C VAL A 45 -6.03 0.06 -3.65
N ILE A 46 -4.91 0.78 -3.70
CA ILE A 46 -3.68 0.39 -3.03
C ILE A 46 -3.60 1.15 -1.71
N ILE A 47 -3.55 0.42 -0.60
CA ILE A 47 -3.23 0.96 0.72
C ILE A 47 -1.86 0.47 1.14
N GLY A 48 -1.13 1.33 1.83
CA GLY A 48 0.21 1.01 2.24
C GLY A 48 0.99 2.14 2.84
N ASP A 49 2.26 1.87 3.07
CA ASP A 49 3.21 2.82 3.62
C ASP A 49 3.92 3.62 2.51
N GLY A 50 5.11 4.18 2.81
CA GLY A 50 5.91 4.94 1.86
C GLY A 50 6.30 4.15 0.61
N PHE A 51 6.45 2.84 0.71
CA PHE A 51 6.78 1.98 -0.42
C PHE A 51 5.60 1.92 -1.39
N ALA A 52 4.40 1.62 -0.89
CA ALA A 52 3.19 1.63 -1.71
C ALA A 52 2.94 3.01 -2.32
N ALA A 53 3.26 4.09 -1.58
CA ALA A 53 3.11 5.47 -2.04
C ALA A 53 4.02 5.84 -3.22
N GLY A 54 5.11 5.10 -3.44
CA GLY A 54 6.14 5.42 -4.45
C GLY A 54 7.22 6.37 -3.97
N TYR A 55 7.48 6.42 -2.66
CA TYR A 55 8.56 7.25 -2.14
C TYR A 55 9.91 6.72 -2.65
N GLY A 56 10.65 7.58 -3.38
CA GLY A 56 11.91 7.21 -4.04
C GLY A 56 11.77 6.86 -5.53
N ASP A 57 10.56 6.74 -6.06
CA ASP A 57 10.34 6.51 -7.49
C ASP A 57 10.52 7.79 -8.32
N TYR A 58 10.82 7.61 -9.61
CA TYR A 58 10.73 8.69 -10.59
C TYR A 58 9.27 8.97 -10.96
N ILE A 59 8.68 9.96 -10.28
CA ILE A 59 7.30 10.40 -10.44
C ILE A 59 7.27 11.68 -11.27
N THR A 60 6.67 11.60 -12.45
CA THR A 60 6.30 12.78 -13.26
C THR A 60 4.83 13.12 -13.05
N MET A 61 4.37 14.25 -13.59
CA MET A 61 2.95 14.64 -13.53
C MET A 61 2.02 13.68 -14.31
N ASP A 62 2.55 12.83 -15.18
CA ASP A 62 1.76 11.91 -16.02
C ASP A 62 1.76 10.46 -15.49
N THR A 63 2.68 10.10 -14.59
CA THR A 63 2.77 8.73 -14.06
C THR A 63 2.38 8.66 -12.58
N PRO A 64 1.45 7.76 -12.18
CA PRO A 64 1.16 7.53 -10.78
C PRO A 64 2.40 6.98 -10.06
N GLY A 65 2.69 7.46 -8.85
CA GLY A 65 3.82 6.94 -8.07
C GLY A 65 3.61 5.51 -7.59
N GLY A 66 4.70 4.78 -7.38
CA GLY A 66 4.69 3.48 -6.74
C GLY A 66 4.15 2.37 -7.62
N LEU A 67 3.64 1.33 -6.95
CA LEU A 67 3.06 0.15 -7.57
C LEU A 67 1.92 0.45 -8.54
N ALA A 68 1.23 1.58 -8.39
CA ALA A 68 0.17 1.95 -9.32
C ALA A 68 0.67 2.13 -10.76
N LYS A 69 1.87 2.66 -10.98
CA LYS A 69 2.46 2.79 -12.33
C LYS A 69 2.83 1.45 -12.91
N TYR A 70 3.51 0.61 -12.13
CA TYR A 70 3.94 -0.70 -12.58
C TYR A 70 2.75 -1.61 -12.87
N LEU A 71 1.73 -1.58 -12.00
CA LEU A 71 0.50 -2.34 -12.19
C LEU A 71 -0.26 -1.87 -13.43
N LYS A 72 -0.42 -0.55 -13.62
CA LYS A 72 -1.07 -0.01 -14.82
C LYS A 72 -0.36 -0.45 -16.10
N SER A 73 0.97 -0.40 -16.10
CA SER A 73 1.79 -0.84 -17.24
C SER A 73 1.69 -2.35 -17.47
N ALA A 74 1.71 -3.16 -16.42
CA ALA A 74 1.57 -4.62 -16.52
C ALA A 74 0.19 -5.00 -17.05
N MET A 75 -0.87 -4.36 -16.56
CA MET A 75 -2.24 -4.61 -17.02
C MET A 75 -2.44 -4.20 -18.48
N ALA A 76 -1.83 -3.11 -18.93
CA ALA A 76 -1.90 -2.66 -20.32
C ALA A 76 -1.19 -3.62 -21.30
N LYS A 77 -0.27 -4.46 -20.81
CA LYS A 77 0.42 -5.47 -21.63
C LYS A 77 -0.38 -6.77 -21.79
N ASP A 78 -1.35 -7.02 -20.91
CA ASP A 78 -2.11 -8.26 -20.92
C ASP A 78 -3.39 -8.11 -21.74
N ASN A 79 -3.44 -8.79 -22.89
CA ASN A 79 -4.57 -8.75 -23.82
C ASN A 79 -5.86 -9.38 -23.25
N ASN A 80 -5.78 -10.12 -22.15
CA ASN A 80 -6.96 -10.71 -21.50
C ASN A 80 -7.74 -9.68 -20.68
N ILE A 81 -7.10 -8.58 -20.27
CA ILE A 81 -7.72 -7.55 -19.44
C ILE A 81 -8.45 -6.55 -20.35
N ARG A 82 -9.72 -6.85 -20.65
CA ARG A 82 -10.56 -6.02 -21.54
C ARG A 82 -11.29 -4.88 -20.82
N HIS A 83 -11.47 -4.99 -19.49
CA HIS A 83 -12.21 -3.99 -18.72
C HIS A 83 -11.31 -2.80 -18.35
N ASN A 84 -11.91 -1.63 -18.16
CA ASN A 84 -11.17 -0.44 -17.77
C ASN A 84 -10.92 -0.44 -16.26
N TRP A 85 -9.66 -0.58 -15.84
CA TRP A 85 -9.29 -0.58 -14.43
C TRP A 85 -8.69 0.75 -14.01
N GLN A 86 -9.33 1.41 -13.04
CA GLN A 86 -8.78 2.59 -12.39
C GLN A 86 -8.01 2.17 -11.13
N ILE A 87 -6.70 2.38 -11.16
CA ILE A 87 -5.81 2.09 -10.03
C ILE A 87 -5.60 3.36 -9.21
N ILE A 88 -5.94 3.29 -7.94
CA ILE A 88 -5.93 4.42 -7.00
C ILE A 88 -4.88 4.15 -5.94
N ASN A 89 -3.89 5.03 -5.82
CA ASN A 89 -2.85 4.89 -4.80
C ASN A 89 -3.17 5.74 -3.57
N ARG A 90 -3.44 5.08 -2.44
CA ARG A 90 -3.69 5.69 -1.13
C ARG A 90 -2.60 5.38 -0.11
N GLY A 91 -1.41 4.95 -0.55
CA GLY A 91 -0.26 4.77 0.32
C GLY A 91 0.16 6.07 1.00
N ILE A 92 0.49 6.01 2.28
CA ILE A 92 0.87 7.18 3.09
C ILE A 92 2.30 6.98 3.60
N MET A 93 3.16 7.97 3.33
CA MET A 93 4.54 7.92 3.79
C MET A 93 4.61 7.95 5.32
N GLY A 94 5.47 7.09 5.89
CA GLY A 94 5.76 7.08 7.32
C GLY A 94 4.72 6.38 8.18
N THR A 95 3.74 5.70 7.58
CA THR A 95 2.76 4.93 8.34
C THR A 95 3.21 3.50 8.57
N ASP A 96 2.85 2.96 9.73
CA ASP A 96 3.08 1.55 10.10
C ASP A 96 1.80 0.70 9.94
N SER A 97 1.90 -0.61 10.15
CA SER A 97 0.75 -1.51 10.04
C SER A 97 -0.34 -1.24 11.07
N SER A 98 0.01 -0.78 12.27
CA SER A 98 -0.94 -0.54 13.37
C SER A 98 -1.89 0.62 13.09
N GLN A 99 -1.39 1.67 12.41
CA GLN A 99 -2.14 2.88 12.05
C GLN A 99 -3.18 2.64 10.96
N TRP A 100 -3.09 1.52 10.24
CA TRP A 100 -4.05 1.15 9.20
C TRP A 100 -5.14 0.20 9.70
N THR A 101 -5.08 -0.23 10.96
CA THR A 101 -6.13 -1.08 11.53
C THR A 101 -7.46 -0.30 11.64
N PRO A 102 -8.62 -0.97 11.53
CA PRO A 102 -9.93 -0.30 11.59
C PRO A 102 -10.20 0.45 12.89
N MET A 103 -9.56 0.01 13.99
CA MET A 103 -9.68 0.61 15.33
C MET A 103 -8.52 1.55 15.67
N ALA A 104 -7.63 1.86 14.72
CA ALA A 104 -6.50 2.74 14.97
C ALA A 104 -6.96 4.18 15.26
N ASP A 105 -6.24 4.86 16.16
CA ASP A 105 -6.49 6.26 16.51
C ASP A 105 -6.32 7.22 15.32
N THR A 106 -5.43 6.88 14.38
CA THR A 106 -5.14 7.66 13.17
C THR A 106 -6.28 7.66 12.15
N LYS A 107 -7.26 6.76 12.29
CA LYS A 107 -8.46 6.64 11.42
C LYS A 107 -8.17 6.51 9.92
N LEU A 108 -6.96 6.17 9.50
CA LEU A 108 -6.56 6.09 8.09
C LEU A 108 -7.46 5.15 7.27
N PHE A 109 -7.80 4.00 7.87
CA PHE A 109 -8.69 3.03 7.28
C PHE A 109 -10.08 3.64 6.98
N ASN A 110 -10.64 4.34 7.97
CA ASN A 110 -11.96 4.96 7.86
C ASN A 110 -11.94 6.17 6.92
N ASP A 111 -10.84 6.91 6.87
CA ASP A 111 -10.68 8.02 5.93
C ASP A 111 -10.66 7.55 4.48
N VAL A 112 -10.04 6.39 4.20
CA VAL A 112 -10.06 5.81 2.85
C VAL A 112 -11.40 5.17 2.55
N PHE A 113 -11.88 4.24 3.38
CA PHE A 113 -13.05 3.42 3.04
C PHE A 113 -14.40 4.01 3.49
N GLY A 114 -14.40 5.13 4.22
CA GLY A 114 -15.59 5.93 4.52
C GLY A 114 -15.95 6.91 3.40
N GLN A 115 -14.99 7.24 2.53
CA GLN A 115 -15.21 8.09 1.36
C GLN A 115 -15.95 7.33 0.25
N LYS A 116 -16.95 7.98 -0.35
CA LYS A 116 -17.81 7.37 -1.38
C LYS A 116 -17.01 6.90 -2.60
N GLU A 117 -15.93 7.61 -2.90
CA GLU A 117 -15.06 7.42 -4.06
C GLU A 117 -14.30 6.08 -4.05
N TYR A 118 -14.04 5.52 -2.87
CA TYR A 118 -13.24 4.30 -2.69
C TYR A 118 -14.08 3.12 -2.16
N ARG A 119 -15.31 3.40 -1.69
CA ARG A 119 -16.17 2.41 -1.05
C ARG A 119 -16.59 1.29 -2.00
N ASP A 120 -16.76 1.59 -3.27
CA ASP A 120 -17.13 0.68 -4.36
C ASP A 120 -15.92 -0.04 -5.00
N ALA A 121 -14.70 0.14 -4.49
CA ALA A 121 -13.53 -0.58 -5.02
C ALA A 121 -13.68 -2.10 -4.92
N ASP A 122 -13.44 -2.80 -6.04
CA ASP A 122 -13.54 -4.26 -6.17
C ASP A 122 -12.38 -4.97 -5.49
N ILE A 123 -11.17 -4.45 -5.70
CA ILE A 123 -9.91 -5.04 -5.21
C ILE A 123 -9.17 -4.02 -4.34
N VAL A 124 -8.63 -4.51 -3.22
CA VAL A 124 -7.72 -3.74 -2.37
C VAL A 124 -6.38 -4.46 -2.28
N LEU A 125 -5.32 -3.76 -2.69
CA LEU A 125 -3.94 -4.19 -2.51
C LEU A 125 -3.42 -3.61 -1.20
N VAL A 126 -2.97 -4.48 -0.29
CA VAL A 126 -2.48 -4.11 1.05
C VAL A 126 -0.99 -4.36 1.13
N ILE A 127 -0.20 -3.30 1.34
CA ILE A 127 1.26 -3.37 1.37
C ILE A 127 1.76 -2.50 2.51
N LEU A 128 1.87 -3.12 3.68
CA LEU A 128 2.16 -2.47 4.95
C LEU A 128 3.19 -3.29 5.72
N GLY A 129 4.04 -2.59 6.47
CA GLY A 129 4.97 -3.20 7.41
C GLY A 129 6.43 -2.79 7.21
N SER A 130 6.77 -2.00 6.18
CA SER A 130 8.17 -1.58 5.98
C SER A 130 8.66 -0.62 7.05
N MET A 131 7.74 0.08 7.72
CA MET A 131 8.04 1.01 8.82
C MET A 131 7.98 0.35 10.20
N ASP A 132 7.45 -0.86 10.31
CA ASP A 132 7.21 -1.55 11.58
C ASP A 132 8.52 -1.83 12.33
N ALA A 133 9.56 -2.25 11.59
CA ALA A 133 10.90 -2.49 12.14
C ALA A 133 11.65 -1.19 12.50
N LYS A 134 11.27 -0.05 11.89
CA LYS A 134 11.88 1.27 12.11
C LYS A 134 11.21 2.06 13.23
N ARG A 135 10.03 1.61 13.68
CA ARG A 135 9.29 2.27 14.75
C ARG A 135 10.04 2.19 16.08
N SER A 136 9.80 3.15 16.96
CA SER A 136 10.20 3.07 18.36
C SER A 136 8.95 3.12 19.26
N PRO A 137 8.62 2.05 20.01
CA PRO A 137 9.23 0.72 19.96
C PRO A 137 8.97 -0.01 18.63
N PRO A 138 9.87 -0.93 18.19
CA PRO A 138 9.64 -1.74 17.00
C PRO A 138 8.43 -2.66 17.15
N ILE A 139 7.72 -2.92 16.05
CA ILE A 139 6.62 -3.89 16.02
C ILE A 139 7.18 -5.24 15.60
N GLU A 140 6.84 -6.28 16.35
CA GLU A 140 7.26 -7.66 16.05
C GLU A 140 6.54 -8.21 14.80
N PRO A 141 7.19 -9.07 13.99
CA PRO A 141 6.60 -9.66 12.79
C PRO A 141 5.23 -10.33 12.99
N SER A 142 5.05 -10.98 14.14
CA SER A 142 3.79 -11.65 14.51
C SER A 142 2.66 -10.64 14.75
N GLU A 143 2.99 -9.49 15.33
CA GLU A 143 2.05 -8.39 15.53
C GLU A 143 1.73 -7.67 14.22
N THR A 144 2.71 -7.46 13.34
CA THR A 144 2.47 -6.99 11.97
C THR A 144 1.47 -7.90 11.26
N LEU A 145 1.66 -9.23 11.30
CA LEU A 145 0.72 -10.17 10.71
C LEU A 145 -0.68 -10.06 11.32
N ARG A 146 -0.78 -9.91 12.64
CA ARG A 146 -2.07 -9.71 13.33
C ARG A 146 -2.79 -8.45 12.84
N ASN A 147 -2.06 -7.35 12.68
CA ASN A 147 -2.61 -6.10 12.15
C ASN A 147 -3.09 -6.28 10.71
N LEU A 148 -2.28 -6.93 9.87
CA LEU A 148 -2.64 -7.24 8.48
C LEU A 148 -3.89 -8.12 8.40
N LYS A 149 -4.00 -9.16 9.23
CA LYS A 149 -5.20 -10.01 9.32
C LYS A 149 -6.44 -9.20 9.69
N SER A 150 -6.34 -8.33 10.70
CA SER A 150 -7.45 -7.45 11.08
C SER A 150 -7.90 -6.54 9.93
N ILE A 151 -6.96 -5.99 9.16
CA ILE A 151 -7.23 -5.17 7.98
C ILE A 151 -7.92 -6.00 6.90
N CYS A 152 -7.36 -7.17 6.56
CA CYS A 152 -7.93 -8.09 5.58
C CYS A 152 -9.36 -8.50 5.96
N ASP A 153 -9.60 -8.90 7.20
CA ASP A 153 -10.92 -9.29 7.70
C ASP A 153 -11.93 -8.15 7.57
N ALA A 154 -11.53 -6.92 7.91
CA ALA A 154 -12.41 -5.76 7.79
C ALA A 154 -12.75 -5.40 6.34
N LEU A 155 -11.80 -5.60 5.42
CA LEU A 155 -12.02 -5.38 3.98
C LEU A 155 -12.89 -6.48 3.37
N THR A 156 -12.65 -7.74 3.73
CA THR A 156 -13.45 -8.89 3.30
C THR A 156 -14.88 -8.78 3.81
N LYS A 157 -15.10 -8.35 5.07
CA LYS A 157 -16.43 -8.04 5.62
C LYS A 157 -17.17 -6.95 4.86
N LYS A 158 -16.44 -6.05 4.19
CA LYS A 158 -17.01 -5.03 3.29
C LYS A 158 -17.24 -5.54 1.86
N GLY A 159 -17.05 -6.84 1.61
CA GLY A 159 -17.25 -7.48 0.30
C GLY A 159 -16.12 -7.25 -0.70
N LYS A 160 -14.94 -6.82 -0.25
CA LYS A 160 -13.81 -6.49 -1.11
C LYS A 160 -12.90 -7.70 -1.31
N ARG A 161 -12.32 -7.84 -2.50
CA ARG A 161 -11.26 -8.81 -2.75
C ARG A 161 -9.93 -8.21 -2.27
N VAL A 162 -9.21 -8.92 -1.40
CA VAL A 162 -7.99 -8.41 -0.78
C VAL A 162 -6.79 -9.17 -1.32
N ALA A 163 -5.76 -8.45 -1.73
CA ALA A 163 -4.47 -9.02 -2.11
C ALA A 163 -3.38 -8.41 -1.22
N LEU A 164 -2.64 -9.27 -0.52
CA LEU A 164 -1.60 -8.88 0.43
C LEU A 164 -0.24 -8.95 -0.25
N GLY A 165 0.53 -7.86 -0.22
CA GLY A 165 1.88 -7.82 -0.77
C GLY A 165 2.96 -8.05 0.28
N THR A 166 4.06 -8.65 -0.15
CA THR A 166 5.27 -8.81 0.68
C THR A 166 6.09 -7.54 0.74
N LEU A 167 6.88 -7.41 1.80
CA LEU A 167 7.83 -6.32 2.01
C LEU A 167 9.07 -6.50 1.12
N CYS A 168 9.62 -5.40 0.63
CA CYS A 168 10.87 -5.39 -0.12
C CYS A 168 12.09 -5.41 0.83
N HIS A 169 13.20 -5.92 0.29
CA HIS A 169 14.50 -5.80 0.94
C HIS A 169 14.99 -4.34 0.84
N CYS A 170 15.72 -3.91 1.84
CA CYS A 170 16.39 -2.62 1.94
C CYS A 170 17.90 -2.83 2.13
N ASP A 171 18.69 -1.76 2.17
CA ASP A 171 20.14 -1.88 2.33
C ASP A 171 20.57 -2.23 3.77
N GLU A 172 19.64 -2.27 4.72
CA GLU A 172 19.91 -2.56 6.12
C GLU A 172 19.64 -4.04 6.46
N ALA A 173 20.71 -4.81 6.68
CA ALA A 173 20.63 -6.26 6.93
C ALA A 173 19.68 -6.62 8.09
N LYS A 174 19.73 -5.88 9.20
CA LYS A 174 18.84 -6.11 10.36
C LYS A 174 17.36 -5.96 10.01
N GLN A 175 17.01 -5.02 9.14
CA GLN A 175 15.63 -4.84 8.68
C GLN A 175 15.24 -5.94 7.69
N ASN A 176 16.18 -6.39 6.85
CA ASN A 176 15.93 -7.50 5.95
C ASN A 176 15.63 -8.81 6.67
N ASP A 177 16.30 -9.10 7.78
CA ASP A 177 16.02 -10.29 8.58
C ASP A 177 14.59 -10.26 9.14
N VAL A 178 14.18 -9.10 9.65
CA VAL A 178 12.81 -8.86 10.13
C VAL A 178 11.80 -8.96 8.96
N HIS A 179 12.05 -8.27 7.85
CA HIS A 179 11.19 -8.33 6.65
C HIS A 179 11.09 -9.75 6.08
N GLY A 180 12.18 -10.52 6.07
CA GLY A 180 12.21 -11.91 5.63
C GLY A 180 11.32 -12.79 6.50
N THR A 181 11.38 -12.59 7.82
CA THR A 181 10.54 -13.29 8.79
C THR A 181 9.06 -12.91 8.60
N THR A 182 8.75 -11.62 8.48
CA THR A 182 7.39 -11.13 8.18
C THR A 182 6.87 -11.67 6.84
N ASN A 183 7.69 -11.69 5.80
CA ASN A 183 7.33 -12.20 4.48
C ASN A 183 7.01 -13.69 4.49
N LYS A 184 7.76 -14.47 5.27
CA LYS A 184 7.46 -15.90 5.47
C LYS A 184 6.07 -16.07 6.08
N LEU A 185 5.78 -15.35 7.16
CA LEU A 185 4.49 -15.37 7.83
C LEU A 185 3.33 -14.94 6.91
N ILE A 186 3.53 -13.91 6.10
CA ILE A 186 2.55 -13.44 5.11
C ILE A 186 2.25 -14.53 4.07
N ARG A 187 3.29 -15.18 3.53
CA ARG A 187 3.14 -16.25 2.53
C ARG A 187 2.45 -17.46 3.12
N ASP A 188 2.83 -17.86 4.33
CA ASP A 188 2.22 -18.98 5.04
C ASP A 188 0.72 -18.70 5.26
N TYR A 189 0.37 -17.50 5.72
CA TYR A 189 -1.01 -17.07 5.89
C TYR A 189 -1.82 -17.13 4.58
N CYS A 190 -1.31 -16.53 3.50
CA CYS A 190 -1.98 -16.56 2.20
C CYS A 190 -2.16 -18.00 1.66
N THR A 191 -1.20 -18.89 1.94
CA THR A 191 -1.25 -20.29 1.49
C THR A 191 -2.23 -21.13 2.31
N GLU A 192 -2.30 -20.91 3.61
CA GLU A 192 -3.27 -21.57 4.50
C GLU A 192 -4.71 -21.20 4.16
N ASP A 193 -4.98 -19.92 3.88
CA ASP A 193 -6.32 -19.48 3.50
C ASP A 193 -6.76 -20.08 2.15
N ILE A 194 -5.85 -20.19 1.18
CA ILE A 194 -6.13 -20.91 -0.09
C ILE A 194 -6.46 -22.38 0.19
N LYS A 195 -5.70 -23.06 1.05
CA LYS A 195 -5.95 -24.46 1.41
C LYS A 195 -7.29 -24.65 2.13
N LYS A 196 -7.72 -23.69 2.96
CA LYS A 196 -9.05 -23.73 3.60
C LYS A 196 -10.16 -23.59 2.56
N LEU A 197 -10.03 -22.67 1.61
CA LEU A 197 -11.00 -22.47 0.53
C LEU A 197 -11.14 -23.72 -0.34
N LEU A 198 -10.03 -24.39 -0.68
CA LEU A 198 -10.03 -25.61 -1.49
C LEU A 198 -10.58 -26.85 -0.76
N LYS A 199 -10.61 -26.86 0.58
CA LYS A 199 -11.20 -27.95 1.38
C LYS A 199 -12.71 -27.80 1.59
N MET A 200 -13.30 -26.66 1.22
CA MET A 200 -14.74 -26.39 1.32
C MET A 200 -15.49 -26.58 -0.01
N GLN A 201 -14.77 -26.96 -1.09
CA GLN A 201 -15.32 -27.41 -2.36
C GLN A 201 -15.30 -28.93 -2.45
#